data_AF-A0A2D5U9W2-F1
#
_entry.id   AF-A0A2D5U9W2-F1
#
_cell.length_a   1.000
_cell.length_b   1.000
_cell.length_c   1.000
_cell.angle_alpha   90.00
_cell.angle_beta   90.00
_cell.angle_gamma   90.00
#
_symmetry.space_group_name_H-M   'P 1'
#
loop_
_entity.id
_entity.type
_entity.pdbx_description
1 polymer ?
#
loop_
_entity_poly.entity_id
_entity_poly.type
_entity_poly.pdbx_seq_one_letter_code
_entity_poly.pdbx_strand_id
1 'polypeptide(L)'
;YQMKSRETFAPLGPYLVTADEMPNPHHLQIWLWNNGALKQDFNTNDMTYSIERCIEWVSSIHPLEPGDVLATGTNHRGLHSFQDGDLIELETEGLGRLSFHVRDDLKRTWSRDTRLEHAEKGLDGRFTPQLAGKYAS
;
A
#
# COMPACT_ATOMS: atom_id res chain seq x y z
N TYR A 1 -1.31 5.78 -16.91
CA TYR A 1 -1.15 7.02 -16.12
C TYR A 1 -2.30 7.26 -15.14
N GLN A 2 -3.58 7.21 -15.56
CA GLN A 2 -4.71 7.58 -14.68
C GLN A 2 -5.04 6.63 -13.51
N MET A 3 -4.36 5.48 -13.36
CA MET A 3 -4.71 4.48 -12.34
C MET A 3 -4.17 4.80 -10.93
N LYS A 4 -3.14 5.65 -10.82
CA LYS A 4 -2.45 5.95 -9.54
C LYS A 4 -2.46 7.43 -9.14
N SER A 5 -3.03 8.30 -9.97
CA SER A 5 -2.99 9.76 -9.79
C SER A 5 -4.40 10.35 -9.76
N ARG A 6 -5.35 9.63 -9.13
CA ARG A 6 -6.69 10.15 -8.86
C ARG A 6 -6.68 10.90 -7.54
N GLU A 7 -7.63 11.81 -7.39
CA GLU A 7 -7.91 12.43 -6.09
C GLU A 7 -8.07 11.34 -5.02
N THR A 8 -7.52 11.57 -3.83
CA THR A 8 -7.49 10.65 -2.67
C THR A 8 -6.72 9.33 -2.81
N PHE A 9 -5.98 9.07 -3.90
CA PHE A 9 -5.31 7.76 -4.13
C PHE A 9 -3.91 7.63 -3.48
N ALA A 10 -3.49 8.63 -2.70
CA ALA A 10 -2.25 8.61 -1.94
C ALA A 10 -2.51 9.17 -0.52
N PRO A 11 -3.27 8.45 0.33
CA PRO A 11 -3.43 8.84 1.73
C PRO A 11 -2.05 8.80 2.42
N LEU A 12 -1.70 9.87 3.12
CA LEU A 12 -0.43 10.07 3.81
C LEU A 12 -0.70 10.52 5.24
N GLY A 13 0.07 10.01 6.20
CA GLY A 13 -0.08 10.30 7.62
C GLY A 13 0.22 9.08 8.49
N PRO A 14 -0.15 9.11 9.79
CA PRO A 14 -0.89 10.20 10.46
C PRO A 14 -0.06 11.47 10.69
N TYR A 15 1.26 11.36 10.67
CA TYR A 15 2.22 12.45 10.79
C TYR A 15 3.54 12.03 10.12
N LEU A 16 4.51 12.95 10.07
CA LEU A 16 5.89 12.66 9.67
C LEU A 16 6.77 12.61 10.92
N VAL A 17 7.75 11.72 10.93
CA VAL A 17 8.83 11.71 11.93
C VAL A 17 10.11 12.24 11.30
N THR A 18 11.03 12.75 12.11
CA THR A 18 12.36 13.13 11.65
C THR A 18 13.28 11.93 11.54
N ALA A 19 14.36 12.06 10.77
CA ALA A 19 15.30 10.97 10.55
C ALA A 19 16.02 10.53 11.86
N ASP A 20 16.22 11.45 12.80
CA ASP A 20 16.84 11.15 14.10
C ASP A 20 15.91 10.41 15.07
N GLU A 21 14.59 10.50 14.89
CA GLU A 21 13.61 9.72 15.65
C GLU A 21 13.56 8.24 15.18
N MET A 22 14.12 7.93 14.00
CA MET A 22 14.07 6.61 13.39
C MET A 22 15.46 6.09 12.97
N PRO A 23 16.28 5.60 13.92
CA PRO A 23 17.67 5.22 13.66
C PRO A 23 17.84 3.98 12.78
N ASN A 24 16.81 3.13 12.65
CA ASN A 24 16.86 1.90 11.86
C ASN A 24 15.63 1.74 10.94
N PRO A 25 15.50 2.57 9.88
CA PRO A 25 14.32 2.57 9.02
C PRO A 25 14.22 1.32 8.11
N HIS A 26 15.24 0.45 8.11
CA HIS A 26 15.27 -0.79 7.36
C HIS A 26 14.87 -2.01 8.21
N HIS A 27 14.45 -1.83 9.47
CA HIS A 27 13.96 -2.90 10.33
C HIS A 27 12.67 -2.52 11.07
N LEU A 28 11.66 -2.08 10.33
CA LEU A 28 10.35 -1.71 10.86
C LEU A 28 9.30 -2.70 10.39
N GLN A 29 8.45 -3.15 11.31
CA GLN A 29 7.31 -3.96 10.94
C GLN A 29 6.20 -3.09 10.33
N ILE A 30 5.57 -3.60 9.27
CA ILE A 30 4.47 -2.96 8.55
C ILE A 30 3.26 -3.89 8.56
N TRP A 31 2.12 -3.35 8.97
CA TRP A 31 0.84 -4.04 8.97
C TRP A 31 -0.21 -3.26 8.21
N LEU A 32 -1.11 -3.98 7.55
CA LEU A 32 -2.33 -3.41 7.01
C LEU A 32 -3.51 -4.30 7.34
N TRP A 33 -4.56 -3.71 7.90
CA TRP A 33 -5.84 -4.35 8.14
C TRP A 33 -6.91 -3.79 7.21
N ASN A 34 -7.81 -4.68 6.75
CA ASN A 34 -9.05 -4.32 6.09
C ASN A 34 -10.21 -4.83 6.96
N ASN A 35 -10.98 -3.91 7.54
CA ASN A 35 -12.04 -4.20 8.50
C ASN A 35 -11.57 -5.12 9.64
N GLY A 36 -10.38 -4.86 10.18
CA GLY A 36 -9.75 -5.65 11.25
C GLY A 36 -9.10 -6.96 10.81
N ALA A 37 -9.27 -7.42 9.56
CA ALA A 37 -8.56 -8.59 9.05
C ALA A 37 -7.17 -8.19 8.57
N LEU A 38 -6.12 -8.81 9.12
CA LEU A 38 -4.73 -8.58 8.71
C LEU A 38 -4.50 -9.08 7.29
N LYS A 39 -4.03 -8.18 6.41
CA LYS A 39 -3.86 -8.43 4.97
C LYS A 39 -2.45 -8.17 4.46
N GLN A 40 -1.70 -7.27 5.11
CA GLN A 40 -0.25 -7.17 4.92
C GLN A 40 0.44 -7.30 6.27
N ASP A 41 1.53 -8.04 6.30
CA ASP A 41 2.39 -8.25 7.46
C ASP A 41 3.80 -8.54 6.94
N PHE A 42 4.66 -7.52 6.93
CA PHE A 42 6.02 -7.63 6.40
C PHE A 42 6.95 -6.59 7.03
N ASN A 43 8.26 -6.85 6.98
CA ASN A 43 9.26 -5.95 7.54
C ASN A 43 9.96 -5.17 6.41
N THR A 44 10.40 -3.94 6.68
CA THR A 44 11.18 -3.14 5.72
C THR A 44 12.51 -3.77 5.32
N ASN A 45 13.02 -4.76 6.05
CA ASN A 45 14.20 -5.53 5.64
C ASN A 45 13.97 -6.39 4.38
N ASP A 46 12.71 -6.56 3.95
CA ASP A 46 12.30 -7.21 2.70
C ASP A 46 12.35 -6.24 1.50
N MET A 47 12.71 -4.97 1.71
CA MET A 47 12.88 -4.01 0.62
C MET A 47 14.01 -4.44 -0.33
N THR A 48 13.71 -4.50 -1.62
CA THR A 48 14.71 -4.85 -2.65
C THR A 48 15.79 -3.78 -2.82
N TYR A 49 15.43 -2.51 -2.62
CA TYR A 49 16.34 -1.36 -2.67
C TYR A 49 16.22 -0.58 -1.37
N SER A 50 17.36 -0.20 -0.80
CA SER A 50 17.38 0.65 0.38
C SER A 50 16.89 2.08 0.05
N ILE A 51 16.41 2.79 1.06
CA ILE A 51 15.98 4.20 0.97
C ILE A 51 17.08 5.07 0.34
N GLU A 52 18.34 4.88 0.72
CA GLU A 52 19.48 5.64 0.18
C GLU A 52 19.68 5.35 -1.31
N ARG A 53 19.52 4.08 -1.73
CA ARG A 53 19.57 3.69 -3.14
C ARG A 53 18.41 4.30 -3.94
N CYS A 54 17.21 4.36 -3.35
CA CYS A 54 16.06 5.01 -3.98
C CYS A 54 16.31 6.52 -4.17
N ILE A 55 16.85 7.21 -3.16
CA ILE A 55 17.19 8.64 -3.25
C ILE A 55 18.29 8.90 -4.29
N GLU A 56 19.38 8.12 -4.27
CA GLU A 56 20.47 8.23 -5.25
C GLU A 56 19.98 8.05 -6.68
N TRP A 57 19.16 7.02 -6.93
CA TRP A 57 18.62 6.79 -8.27
C TRP A 57 17.69 7.92 -8.73
N VAL A 58 16.72 8.35 -7.90
CA VAL A 58 15.78 9.40 -8.28
C VAL A 58 16.51 10.73 -8.53
N SER A 59 17.41 11.12 -7.63
CA SER A 59 18.19 12.36 -7.76
C SER A 59 19.10 12.41 -8.99
N SER A 60 19.49 11.25 -9.54
CA SER A 60 20.28 11.18 -10.78
C SER A 60 19.49 11.57 -12.04
N ILE A 61 18.15 11.53 -11.98
CA ILE A 61 17.26 11.79 -13.12
C ILE A 61 16.23 12.91 -12.88
N HIS A 62 16.01 13.32 -11.63
CA HIS A 62 15.08 14.36 -11.26
C HIS A 62 15.59 15.13 -10.02
N PRO A 63 15.66 16.47 -10.05
CA PRO A 63 15.95 17.25 -8.86
C PRO A 63 14.91 16.97 -7.77
N LEU A 64 15.36 16.79 -6.53
CA LEU A 64 14.48 16.65 -5.36
C LEU A 64 14.38 18.00 -4.64
N GLU A 65 13.16 18.38 -4.26
CA GLU A 65 12.86 19.59 -3.52
C GLU A 65 12.36 19.26 -2.10
N PRO A 66 12.59 20.15 -1.12
CA PRO A 66 11.98 19.99 0.20
C PRO A 66 10.46 19.88 0.10
N GLY A 67 9.91 18.80 0.65
CA GLY A 67 8.48 18.48 0.56
C GLY A 67 8.15 17.36 -0.43
N ASP A 68 9.12 16.93 -1.26
CA ASP A 68 8.93 15.75 -2.12
C ASP A 68 8.75 14.47 -1.29
N VAL A 69 7.84 13.61 -1.77
CA VAL A 69 7.53 12.33 -1.14
C VAL A 69 7.90 11.19 -2.07
N LEU A 70 8.81 10.32 -1.61
CA LEU A 70 9.22 9.13 -2.34
C LEU A 70 8.59 7.88 -1.73
N ALA A 71 7.64 7.26 -2.44
CA ALA A 71 7.06 5.98 -2.03
C ALA A 71 8.03 4.82 -2.36
N THR A 72 8.45 4.08 -1.34
CA THR A 72 9.52 3.05 -1.42
C THR A 72 9.06 1.68 -1.93
N GLY A 73 7.79 1.51 -2.25
CA GLY A 73 7.22 0.28 -2.77
C GLY A 73 6.21 -0.37 -1.81
N THR A 74 5.79 -1.59 -2.15
CA THR A 74 4.87 -2.38 -1.32
C THR A 74 5.19 -3.86 -1.49
N ASN A 75 5.08 -4.65 -0.43
CA ASN A 75 5.15 -6.10 -0.56
C ASN A 75 3.91 -6.61 -1.33
N HIS A 76 4.16 -7.24 -2.48
CA HIS A 76 3.08 -7.64 -3.39
C HIS A 76 2.20 -8.78 -2.88
N ARG A 77 2.64 -9.58 -1.89
CA ARG A 77 1.92 -10.77 -1.43
C ARG A 77 0.57 -10.42 -0.80
N GLY A 78 0.53 -9.35 -0.01
CA GLY A 78 -0.68 -8.92 0.70
C GLY A 78 -1.59 -7.94 -0.05
N LEU A 79 -1.28 -7.64 -1.33
CA LEU A 79 -2.13 -6.80 -2.16
C LEU A 79 -3.49 -7.47 -2.40
N HIS A 80 -4.56 -6.76 -2.12
CA HIS A 80 -5.94 -7.20 -2.32
C HIS A 80 -6.82 -6.01 -2.71
N SER A 81 -8.05 -6.29 -3.14
CA SER A 81 -9.00 -5.26 -3.55
C SER A 81 -9.70 -4.63 -2.35
N PHE A 82 -9.68 -3.29 -2.26
CA PHE A 82 -10.55 -2.55 -1.33
C PHE A 82 -11.93 -2.33 -1.93
N GLN A 83 -12.96 -2.35 -1.08
CA GLN A 83 -14.36 -2.19 -1.48
C GLN A 83 -14.99 -0.98 -0.81
N ASP A 84 -16.10 -0.52 -1.36
CA ASP A 84 -16.94 0.51 -0.74
C ASP A 84 -17.27 0.16 0.73
N GLY A 85 -17.10 1.13 1.62
CA GLY A 85 -17.35 1.00 3.05
C GLY A 85 -16.19 0.42 3.87
N ASP A 86 -15.15 -0.12 3.22
CA ASP A 86 -14.00 -0.69 3.95
C ASP A 86 -13.33 0.38 4.83
N LEU A 87 -13.02 0.00 6.08
CA LEU A 87 -12.06 0.69 6.92
C LEU A 87 -10.68 0.06 6.67
N ILE A 88 -9.75 0.88 6.19
CA ILE A 88 -8.35 0.49 6.00
C ILE A 88 -7.53 1.12 7.11
N GLU A 89 -6.71 0.30 7.75
CA GLU A 89 -5.74 0.73 8.76
C GLU A 89 -4.35 0.27 8.31
N LEU A 90 -3.42 1.21 8.15
CA LEU A 90 -2.02 0.96 7.82
C LEU A 90 -1.18 1.46 8.99
N GLU A 91 -0.28 0.61 9.49
CA GLU A 91 0.64 0.96 10.56
C GLU A 91 2.05 0.52 10.20
N THR A 92 3.00 1.41 10.47
CA THR A 92 4.42 1.08 10.48
C THR A 92 4.91 1.32 11.90
N GLU A 93 5.65 0.35 12.43
CA GLU A 93 6.25 0.41 13.76
C GLU A 93 6.95 1.76 13.99
N GLY A 94 6.57 2.45 15.06
CA GLY A 94 7.11 3.78 15.42
C GLY A 94 6.59 4.97 14.61
N LEU A 95 5.82 4.76 13.53
CA LEU A 95 5.27 5.83 12.68
C LEU A 95 3.76 6.08 12.90
N GLY A 96 3.15 5.34 13.82
CA GLY A 96 1.73 5.43 14.11
C GLY A 96 0.85 4.77 13.05
N ARG A 97 -0.47 4.90 13.24
CA ARG A 97 -1.48 4.25 12.43
C ARG A 97 -2.29 5.25 11.62
N LEU A 98 -2.35 5.04 10.31
CA LEU A 98 -3.20 5.77 9.37
C LEU A 98 -4.48 4.98 9.13
N SER A 99 -5.64 5.61 9.33
CA SER A 99 -6.96 5.00 9.14
C SER A 99 -7.80 5.81 8.17
N PHE A 100 -8.44 5.15 7.20
CA PHE A 100 -9.35 5.81 6.27
C PHE A 100 -10.45 4.87 5.77
N HIS A 101 -11.58 5.46 5.37
CA HIS A 101 -12.68 4.73 4.74
C HIS A 101 -12.60 4.79 3.22
N VAL A 102 -13.01 3.71 2.58
CA VAL A 102 -13.09 3.59 1.13
C VAL A 102 -14.50 3.89 0.66
N ARG A 103 -14.62 4.69 -0.41
CA ARG A 103 -15.89 4.98 -1.08
C ARG A 103 -15.77 4.65 -2.56
N ASP A 104 -16.69 3.86 -3.07
CA ASP A 104 -16.89 3.63 -4.50
C ASP A 104 -18.35 3.90 -4.87
N ASP A 105 -18.60 5.02 -5.54
CA ASP A 105 -19.95 5.40 -5.98
C ASP A 105 -20.55 4.41 -6.98
N LEU A 106 -19.72 3.62 -7.67
CA LEU A 106 -20.17 2.60 -8.62
C LEU A 106 -20.49 1.25 -7.97
N LYS A 107 -20.26 1.12 -6.65
CA LYS A 107 -20.55 -0.08 -5.86
C LYS A 107 -20.03 -1.37 -6.50
N ARG A 108 -18.82 -1.30 -7.09
CA ARG A 108 -18.18 -2.45 -7.72
C ARG A 108 -17.62 -3.37 -6.65
N THR A 109 -17.62 -4.67 -6.92
CA THR A 109 -17.18 -5.66 -5.94
C THR A 109 -16.12 -6.61 -6.49
N TRP A 110 -15.12 -6.91 -5.68
CA TRP A 110 -14.10 -7.95 -5.88
C TRP A 110 -13.92 -8.75 -4.59
N SER A 111 -13.29 -9.93 -4.69
CA SER A 111 -12.83 -10.64 -3.49
C SER A 111 -11.74 -9.82 -2.77
N ARG A 112 -11.72 -9.92 -1.44
CA ARG A 112 -10.67 -9.38 -0.57
C ARG A 112 -9.52 -10.38 -0.36
N ASP A 113 -9.42 -11.38 -1.23
CA ASP A 113 -8.28 -12.27 -1.27
C ASP A 113 -7.02 -11.48 -1.64
N THR A 114 -5.97 -11.68 -0.85
CA THR A 114 -4.62 -11.24 -1.15
C THR A 114 -4.08 -12.01 -2.35
N ARG A 115 -3.05 -11.47 -3.00
CA ARG A 115 -2.34 -12.19 -4.06
C ARG A 115 -1.79 -13.54 -3.59
N LEU A 116 -1.37 -13.63 -2.33
CA LEU A 116 -0.94 -14.89 -1.72
C LEU A 116 -2.12 -15.88 -1.62
N GLU A 117 -3.22 -15.48 -0.98
CA GLU A 117 -4.42 -16.32 -0.84
C GLU A 117 -4.97 -16.75 -2.21
N HIS A 118 -4.92 -15.87 -3.22
CA HIS A 118 -5.33 -16.17 -4.58
C HIS A 118 -4.44 -17.24 -5.22
N ALA A 119 -3.11 -17.14 -5.06
CA ALA A 119 -2.15 -18.12 -5.57
C ALA A 119 -2.29 -19.47 -4.86
N GLU A 120 -2.51 -19.48 -3.54
CA GLU A 120 -2.72 -20.69 -2.74
C GLU A 120 -4.01 -21.43 -3.12
N LYS A 121 -5.04 -20.71 -3.59
CA LYS A 121 -6.26 -21.30 -4.16
C LYS A 121 -6.07 -21.90 -5.56
N GLY A 122 -4.89 -21.75 -6.17
CA GLY A 122 -4.60 -22.25 -7.52
C GLY A 122 -5.38 -21.53 -8.62
N LEU A 123 -5.83 -20.30 -8.37
CA LEU A 123 -6.55 -19.50 -9.35
C LEU A 123 -5.57 -18.92 -10.38
N ASP A 124 -6.00 -18.87 -11.65
CA ASP A 124 -5.15 -18.42 -12.76
C ASP A 124 -5.08 -16.88 -12.85
N GLY A 125 -3.91 -16.36 -13.22
CA GLY A 125 -3.64 -14.93 -13.34
C GLY A 125 -3.26 -14.22 -12.03
N ARG A 126 -2.80 -12.97 -12.15
CA ARG A 126 -2.43 -12.11 -11.01
C ARG A 126 -3.59 -11.29 -10.46
N PHE A 127 -4.73 -11.31 -11.15
CA PHE A 127 -5.83 -10.38 -10.93
C PHE A 127 -7.09 -11.15 -10.59
N THR A 128 -7.71 -10.79 -9.47
CA THR A 128 -9.03 -11.31 -9.12
C THR A 128 -10.08 -10.68 -10.05
N PRO A 129 -10.96 -11.49 -10.70
CA PRO A 129 -12.02 -10.95 -11.55
C PRO A 129 -13.03 -10.16 -10.72
N GLN A 130 -13.70 -9.20 -11.38
CA GLN A 130 -14.79 -8.43 -10.77
C GLN A 130 -15.98 -9.34 -10.52
N LEU A 131 -16.55 -9.27 -9.31
CA LEU A 131 -17.70 -10.09 -8.92
C LEU A 131 -19.02 -9.45 -9.35
N ALA A 132 -19.16 -8.13 -9.18
CA ALA A 132 -20.37 -7.40 -9.59
C ALA A 132 -20.12 -5.89 -9.81
N GLY A 133 -21.13 -5.21 -10.37
CA GLY A 133 -21.14 -3.77 -10.61
C GLY A 133 -20.74 -3.38 -12.04
N LYS A 134 -20.47 -2.09 -12.26
CA LYS A 134 -20.09 -1.57 -13.59
C LYS A 134 -18.85 -2.29 -14.11
N TYR A 135 -18.91 -2.82 -15.34
CA TYR A 135 -17.86 -3.58 -16.02
C TYR A 135 -17.64 -5.02 -15.56
N ALA A 136 -18.49 -5.57 -14.68
CA ALA A 136 -18.55 -7.02 -14.48
C ALA A 136 -19.02 -7.67 -15.79
N SER A 137 -18.20 -8.59 -16.32
CA SER A 137 -18.48 -9.40 -17.52
C SER A 137 -19.41 -10.55 -17.20
#